data_AF-A0A969S1N2-F1
#
_entry.id   AF-A0A969S1N2-F1
#
_cell.length_a   1.000
_cell.length_b   1.000
_cell.length_c   1.000
_cell.angle_alpha   90.00
_cell.angle_beta   90.00
_cell.angle_gamma   90.00
#
_symmetry.space_group_name_H-M   'P 1'
#
loop_
_entity.id
_entity.type
_entity.pdbx_description
1 polymer ?
#
loop_
_entity_poly.entity_id
_entity_poly.type
_entity_poly.pdbx_seq_one_letter_code
_entity_poly.pdbx_strand_id
1 'polypeptide(L)'
;LVKRIVLTRPAVEAGERLGFLPGDLSQKVDPYLRPLYDALYDLLGFDKVSKMFERNQIEVAPLAFMRGRTLSHSFIILDEAQNTTPEQMKMLLTRIGFGSKAVITGDVTQVDLKSAQPSGLVDARNVLYGVAGIGFTIFQAVDVVRHPLVQSIVTAYDVHTRGRTR
;
A
#
# COMPACT_ATOMS: atom_id res chain seq x y z
N LEU A 1 17.56 16.84 2.99
CA LEU A 1 16.53 16.50 3.99
C LEU A 1 15.21 16.25 3.27
N VAL A 2 14.41 15.29 3.76
CA VAL A 2 13.06 15.00 3.26
C VAL A 2 12.13 16.17 3.59
N LYS A 3 11.28 16.57 2.63
CA LYS A 3 10.38 17.73 2.74
C LYS A 3 8.90 17.36 2.78
N ARG A 4 8.52 16.19 2.23
CA ARG A 4 7.12 15.73 2.19
C ARG A 4 7.01 14.20 2.26
N ILE A 5 5.84 13.73 2.65
CA ILE A 5 5.43 12.32 2.62
C ILE A 5 4.45 12.13 1.47
N VAL A 6 4.64 11.08 0.67
CA VAL A 6 3.72 10.67 -0.39
C VAL A 6 3.25 9.26 -0.07
N LEU A 7 1.98 9.12 0.30
CA LEU A 7 1.32 7.83 0.50
C LEU A 7 0.53 7.49 -0.75
N THR A 8 0.73 6.27 -1.24
CA THR A 8 0.02 5.81 -2.43
C THR A 8 -0.38 4.35 -2.30
N ARG A 9 -1.48 3.99 -2.95
CA ARG A 9 -2.07 2.65 -2.92
C ARG A 9 -2.59 2.32 -4.33
N PRO A 10 -2.44 1.09 -4.82
CA PRO A 10 -3.06 0.69 -6.08
C PRO A 10 -4.58 0.67 -5.90
N ALA A 11 -5.30 1.13 -6.93
CA ALA A 11 -6.73 0.89 -6.99
C ALA A 11 -6.93 -0.54 -7.47
N VAL A 12 -7.58 -1.36 -6.64
CA VAL A 12 -7.86 -2.77 -6.93
C VAL A 12 -9.36 -2.94 -6.92
N GLU A 13 -9.90 -3.55 -7.96
CA GLU A 13 -11.33 -3.84 -8.04
C GLU A 13 -11.63 -5.00 -7.08
N ALA A 14 -11.85 -4.70 -5.80
CA ALA A 14 -12.25 -5.67 -4.80
C ALA A 14 -13.71 -6.07 -5.02
N GLY A 15 -13.96 -6.96 -5.99
CA GLY A 15 -15.27 -7.54 -6.28
C GLY A 15 -16.26 -6.64 -7.05
N GLU A 16 -16.29 -5.34 -6.77
CA GLU A 16 -17.08 -4.36 -7.53
C GLU A 16 -16.20 -3.64 -8.56
N ARG A 17 -16.62 -3.60 -9.84
CA ARG A 17 -15.86 -2.83 -10.84
C ARG A 17 -15.88 -1.37 -10.44
N LEU A 18 -14.75 -0.68 -10.51
CA LEU A 18 -14.63 0.76 -10.20
C LEU A 18 -15.65 1.61 -10.98
N GLY A 19 -16.13 1.09 -12.11
CA GLY A 19 -17.21 1.66 -12.91
C GLY A 19 -18.58 1.78 -12.21
N PHE A 20 -18.89 0.99 -11.19
CA PHE A 20 -20.23 0.93 -10.57
C PHE A 20 -20.45 1.83 -9.35
N LEU A 21 -19.40 2.36 -8.73
CA LEU A 21 -19.55 3.33 -7.64
C LEU A 21 -20.07 4.67 -8.20
N PRO A 22 -21.18 5.24 -7.71
CA PRO A 22 -21.67 6.53 -8.17
C PRO A 22 -20.69 7.66 -7.79
N GLY A 23 -20.58 8.69 -8.63
CA GLY A 23 -19.73 9.86 -8.35
C GLY A 23 -18.56 10.06 -9.33
N ASP A 24 -17.78 11.11 -9.07
CA ASP A 24 -16.58 11.43 -9.83
C ASP A 24 -15.43 10.42 -9.54
N LEU A 25 -14.36 10.47 -10.33
CA LEU A 25 -13.22 9.56 -10.16
C LEU A 25 -12.58 9.66 -8.77
N SER A 26 -12.65 10.83 -8.12
CA SER A 26 -12.12 11.04 -6.77
C SER A 26 -12.97 10.31 -5.74
N GLN A 27 -14.30 10.45 -5.82
CA GLN A 27 -15.26 9.81 -4.93
C GLN A 27 -15.21 8.28 -5.01
N LYS A 28 -14.89 7.73 -6.19
CA LYS A 28 -14.74 6.27 -6.39
C LYS A 28 -13.47 5.69 -5.76
N VAL A 29 -12.41 6.49 -5.63
CA VAL A 29 -11.10 6.03 -5.14
C VAL A 29 -10.91 6.33 -3.64
N ASP A 30 -11.65 7.30 -3.11
CA ASP A 30 -11.60 7.71 -1.70
C ASP A 30 -11.76 6.55 -0.69
N PRO A 31 -12.66 5.56 -0.89
CA PRO A 31 -12.78 4.43 0.04
C PRO A 31 -11.49 3.61 0.18
N TYR A 32 -10.69 3.49 -0.89
CA TYR A 32 -9.44 2.73 -0.88
C TYR A 32 -8.31 3.48 -0.16
N LEU A 33 -8.36 4.81 -0.18
CA LEU A 33 -7.37 5.66 0.48
C LEU A 33 -7.74 5.93 1.95
N ARG A 34 -9.00 5.68 2.34
CA ARG A 34 -9.50 5.91 3.70
C ARG A 34 -8.64 5.33 4.81
N PRO A 35 -8.14 4.07 4.74
CA PRO A 35 -7.27 3.52 5.78
C PRO A 35 -5.98 4.32 5.98
N LEU A 36 -5.44 4.94 4.91
CA LEU A 36 -4.25 5.79 5.00
C LEU A 36 -4.55 7.10 5.73
N TYR A 37 -5.72 7.71 5.47
CA TYR A 37 -6.16 8.90 6.20
C TYR A 37 -6.40 8.60 7.67
N ASP A 38 -7.10 7.52 7.98
CA ASP A 38 -7.38 7.13 9.37
C ASP A 38 -6.07 6.86 10.14
N ALA A 39 -5.11 6.15 9.54
CA ALA A 39 -3.79 5.93 10.15
C ALA A 39 -3.02 7.23 10.40
N LEU A 40 -3.10 8.22 9.49
CA LEU A 40 -2.50 9.53 9.69
C LEU A 40 -3.15 10.28 10.87
N TYR A 41 -4.48 10.25 10.94
CA TYR A 41 -5.24 10.92 12.01
C TYR A 41 -4.97 10.30 13.38
N ASP A 42 -4.87 8.97 13.46
CA ASP A 42 -4.53 8.27 14.70
C ASP A 42 -3.11 8.61 15.19
N LEU A 43 -2.16 8.74 14.28
CA LEU A 43 -0.75 9.00 14.64
C LEU A 43 -0.46 10.47 14.96
N LEU A 44 -1.10 11.41 14.27
CA LEU A 44 -0.72 12.82 14.29
C LEU A 44 -1.83 13.75 14.79
N GLY A 45 -3.07 13.26 14.86
CA GLY A 45 -4.26 14.05 15.15
C GLY A 45 -4.79 14.80 13.91
N PHE A 46 -6.12 14.93 13.83
CA PHE A 46 -6.83 15.53 12.70
C PHE A 46 -6.30 16.93 12.33
N ASP A 47 -6.25 17.85 13.30
CA ASP A 47 -5.87 19.25 13.05
C ASP A 47 -4.46 19.40 12.46
N LYS A 48 -3.54 18.55 12.91
CA LYS A 48 -2.15 18.58 12.44
C LYS A 48 -2.06 18.03 11.03
N VAL A 49 -2.72 16.92 10.75
CA VAL A 49 -2.75 16.30 9.43
C VAL A 49 -3.37 17.26 8.41
N SER A 50 -4.49 17.91 8.74
CA SER A 50 -5.13 18.91 7.87
C SER A 50 -4.18 20.06 7.50
N LYS A 51 -3.46 20.62 8.48
CA LYS A 51 -2.43 21.66 8.22
C LYS A 51 -1.27 21.14 7.37
N MET A 52 -0.90 19.86 7.50
CA MET A 52 0.16 19.26 6.69
C MET A 52 -0.29 19.04 5.24
N PHE A 53 -1.55 18.69 5.01
CA PHE A 53 -2.13 18.65 3.66
C PHE A 53 -2.18 20.03 3.01
N GLU A 54 -2.67 21.05 3.72
CA GLU A 54 -2.71 22.43 3.22
C GLU A 54 -1.31 22.95 2.80
N ARG A 55 -0.27 22.53 3.54
CA ARG A 55 1.13 22.89 3.28
C ARG A 55 1.82 21.96 2.28
N ASN A 56 1.11 21.00 1.69
CA ASN A 56 1.66 19.97 0.78
C ASN A 56 2.82 19.16 1.41
N GLN A 57 2.82 19.01 2.73
CA GLN A 57 3.79 18.19 3.46
C GLN A 57 3.39 16.70 3.48
N ILE A 58 2.10 16.41 3.31
CA ILE A 58 1.57 15.06 3.11
C ILE A 58 0.73 15.08 1.84
N GLU A 59 0.87 14.03 1.04
CA GLU A 59 0.07 13.76 -0.14
C GLU A 59 -0.43 12.32 -0.06
N VAL A 60 -1.73 12.11 -0.21
CA VAL A 60 -2.35 10.78 -0.31
C VAL A 60 -3.01 10.71 -1.66
N ALA A 61 -2.54 9.79 -2.52
CA ALA A 61 -3.04 9.72 -3.89
C ALA A 61 -2.98 8.29 -4.45
N PRO A 62 -3.85 7.94 -5.42
CA PRO A 62 -3.81 6.65 -6.08
C PRO A 62 -2.51 6.45 -6.85
N LEU A 63 -2.06 5.19 -7.01
CA LEU A 63 -0.80 4.87 -7.69
C LEU A 63 -0.69 5.47 -9.11
N ALA A 64 -1.81 5.56 -9.82
CA ALA A 64 -1.87 6.14 -11.17
C ALA A 64 -1.37 7.59 -11.22
N PHE A 65 -1.51 8.36 -10.13
CA PHE A 65 -1.10 9.77 -10.04
C PHE A 65 0.41 9.93 -9.93
N MET A 66 1.17 8.84 -9.76
CA MET A 66 2.63 8.86 -9.74
C MET A 66 3.23 8.88 -11.15
N ARG A 67 2.42 8.54 -12.18
CA ARG A 67 2.87 8.48 -13.56
C ARG A 67 3.39 9.85 -14.03
N GLY A 68 4.56 9.84 -14.69
CA GLY A 68 5.16 11.07 -15.24
C GLY A 68 5.80 12.00 -14.21
N ARG A 69 5.83 11.62 -12.92
CA ARG A 69 6.42 12.46 -11.86
C ARG A 69 7.88 12.10 -11.60
N THR A 70 8.58 13.04 -10.96
CA THR A 70 9.84 12.76 -10.26
C THR A 70 9.64 13.17 -8.82
N LEU A 71 9.76 12.22 -7.91
CA LEU A 71 9.49 12.37 -6.48
C LEU A 71 10.81 12.65 -5.76
N SER A 72 11.30 13.88 -5.84
CA SER A 72 12.50 14.35 -5.13
C SER A 72 12.17 14.85 -3.72
N HIS A 73 13.14 14.77 -2.81
CA HIS A 73 13.01 15.18 -1.41
C HIS A 73 11.75 14.63 -0.71
N SER A 74 11.33 13.42 -1.05
CA SER A 74 10.07 12.83 -0.61
C SER A 74 10.31 11.51 0.14
N PHE A 75 9.49 11.24 1.14
CA PHE A 75 9.36 9.91 1.72
C PHE A 75 8.12 9.24 1.13
N ILE A 76 8.33 8.21 0.33
CA ILE A 76 7.28 7.59 -0.48
C ILE A 76 6.90 6.28 0.18
N ILE A 77 5.61 6.05 0.39
CA ILE A 77 5.08 4.77 0.88
C ILE A 77 4.07 4.27 -0.15
N LEU A 78 4.36 3.11 -0.75
CA LEU A 78 3.37 2.34 -1.51
C LEU A 78 2.81 1.26 -0.59
N ASP A 79 1.53 1.38 -0.28
CA ASP A 79 0.78 0.40 0.49
C ASP A 79 0.02 -0.59 -0.40
N GLU A 80 -0.28 -1.79 0.11
CA GLU A 80 -0.87 -2.92 -0.63
C GLU A 80 -0.16 -3.25 -1.95
N ALA A 81 1.17 -3.22 -1.95
CA ALA A 81 1.97 -3.38 -3.16
C ALA A 81 1.80 -4.76 -3.84
N GLN A 82 1.31 -5.78 -3.12
CA GLN A 82 0.98 -7.07 -3.71
C GLN A 82 -0.05 -6.97 -4.83
N ASN A 83 -0.86 -5.91 -4.80
CA ASN A 83 -1.90 -5.63 -5.79
C ASN A 83 -1.44 -4.70 -6.92
N THR A 84 -0.13 -4.53 -7.08
CA THR A 84 0.43 -3.88 -8.26
C THR A 84 0.79 -4.91 -9.34
N THR A 85 0.76 -4.51 -10.61
CA THR A 85 1.42 -5.27 -11.68
C THR A 85 2.92 -4.95 -11.72
N PRO A 86 3.78 -5.79 -12.36
CA PRO A 86 5.19 -5.48 -12.55
C PRO A 86 5.43 -4.13 -13.25
N GLU A 87 4.57 -3.77 -14.21
CA GLU A 87 4.64 -2.49 -14.90
C GLU A 87 4.35 -1.32 -13.97
N GLN A 88 3.34 -1.45 -13.10
CA GLN A 88 3.01 -0.42 -12.11
C GLN A 88 4.11 -0.27 -11.06
N MET A 89 4.68 -1.38 -10.59
CA MET A 89 5.80 -1.38 -9.65
C MET A 89 7.03 -0.69 -10.28
N LYS A 90 7.43 -1.10 -11.49
CA LYS A 90 8.52 -0.46 -12.25
C LYS A 90 8.24 1.01 -12.51
N MET A 91 6.99 1.35 -12.85
CA MET A 91 6.56 2.75 -13.04
C MET A 91 6.87 3.56 -11.80
N LEU A 92 6.45 3.12 -10.60
CA LEU A 92 6.68 3.83 -9.34
C LEU A 92 8.16 3.92 -8.97
N LEU A 93 8.88 2.79 -8.99
CA LEU A 93 10.28 2.73 -8.55
C LEU A 93 11.16 3.67 -9.37
N THR A 94 10.86 3.83 -10.67
CA THR A 94 11.58 4.78 -11.54
C THR A 94 11.20 6.25 -11.33
N ARG A 95 10.23 6.57 -10.47
CA ARG A 95 9.89 7.96 -10.11
C ARG A 95 10.70 8.46 -8.90
N ILE A 96 11.42 7.59 -8.20
CA ILE A 96 12.17 7.97 -6.99
C ILE A 96 13.29 8.95 -7.39
N GLY A 97 13.19 10.19 -6.92
CA GLY A 97 14.15 11.26 -7.21
C GLY A 97 15.23 11.43 -6.14
N PHE A 98 16.08 12.44 -6.32
CA PHE A 98 17.17 12.73 -5.40
C PHE A 98 16.68 13.12 -4.00
N GLY A 99 17.43 12.69 -2.98
CA GLY A 99 17.14 13.00 -1.57
C GLY A 99 15.83 12.39 -1.06
N SER A 100 15.33 11.36 -1.74
CA SER A 100 14.11 10.64 -1.39
C SER A 100 14.40 9.26 -0.83
N LYS A 101 13.42 8.70 -0.14
CA LYS A 101 13.39 7.29 0.27
C LYS A 101 12.02 6.73 -0.09
N ALA A 102 11.98 5.45 -0.41
CA ALA A 102 10.74 4.73 -0.66
C ALA A 102 10.65 3.51 0.25
N VAL A 103 9.46 3.24 0.76
CA VAL A 103 9.09 2.02 1.48
C VAL A 103 7.91 1.41 0.75
N ILE A 104 8.00 0.13 0.45
CA ILE A 104 6.98 -0.62 -0.28
C ILE A 104 6.46 -1.69 0.66
N THR A 105 5.17 -1.66 0.99
CA THR A 105 4.52 -2.57 1.93
C THR A 105 3.46 -3.42 1.23
N GLY A 106 3.26 -4.64 1.70
CA GLY A 106 2.22 -5.51 1.17
C GLY A 106 2.30 -6.93 1.74
N ASP A 107 1.21 -7.67 1.57
CA ASP A 107 1.08 -9.06 1.99
C ASP A 107 0.94 -9.97 0.77
N VAL A 108 1.99 -10.75 0.47
CA VAL A 108 2.02 -11.65 -0.70
C VAL A 108 0.97 -12.76 -0.66
N THR A 109 0.30 -12.98 0.47
CA THR A 109 -0.79 -13.96 0.60
C THR A 109 -2.16 -13.41 0.20
N GLN A 110 -2.29 -12.08 0.05
CA GLN A 110 -3.54 -11.37 -0.20
C GLN A 110 -3.51 -10.67 -1.57
N VAL A 111 -3.19 -11.42 -2.62
CA VAL A 111 -3.15 -10.90 -3.99
C VAL A 111 -4.55 -10.90 -4.59
N ASP A 112 -5.10 -9.71 -4.80
CA ASP A 112 -6.43 -9.45 -5.36
C ASP A 112 -6.41 -9.17 -6.88
N LEU A 113 -5.26 -9.39 -7.53
CA LEU A 113 -5.12 -9.24 -8.97
C LEU A 113 -5.95 -10.28 -9.72
N LYS A 114 -6.36 -9.94 -10.96
CA LYS A 114 -7.00 -10.91 -11.86
C LYS A 114 -6.07 -12.12 -12.04
N SER A 115 -6.64 -13.33 -11.96
CA SER A 115 -5.99 -14.64 -11.79
C SER A 115 -4.81 -15.01 -12.73
N ALA A 116 -4.47 -14.19 -13.72
CA ALA A 116 -3.37 -14.43 -14.66
C ALA A 116 -2.22 -13.40 -14.57
N GLN A 117 -2.36 -12.34 -13.76
CA GLN A 117 -1.31 -11.32 -13.67
C GLN A 117 -0.36 -11.60 -12.49
N PRO A 118 0.97 -11.62 -12.73
CA PRO A 118 1.93 -11.72 -11.63
C PRO A 118 1.86 -10.48 -10.74
N SER A 119 2.12 -10.66 -9.44
CA SER A 119 2.24 -9.54 -8.51
C SER A 119 3.55 -8.79 -8.73
N GLY A 120 3.47 -7.47 -8.86
CA GLY A 120 4.60 -6.57 -8.98
C GLY A 120 5.50 -6.57 -7.74
N LEU A 121 4.94 -6.83 -6.54
CA LEU A 121 5.74 -6.95 -5.31
C LEU A 121 6.61 -8.21 -5.34
N VAL A 122 6.03 -9.34 -5.75
CA VAL A 122 6.76 -10.62 -5.85
C VAL A 122 7.82 -10.54 -6.95
N ASP A 123 7.47 -9.95 -8.11
CA ASP A 123 8.40 -9.71 -9.21
C ASP A 123 9.58 -8.82 -8.79
N ALA A 124 9.30 -7.66 -8.17
CA ALA A 124 10.34 -6.73 -7.72
C ALA A 124 11.28 -7.35 -6.69
N ARG A 125 10.78 -8.21 -5.79
CA ARG A 125 11.64 -8.95 -4.86
C ARG A 125 12.67 -9.79 -5.59
N ASN A 126 12.27 -10.46 -6.67
CA ASN A 126 13.15 -11.33 -7.44
C ASN A 126 14.11 -10.51 -8.32
N VAL A 127 13.59 -9.49 -9.01
CA VAL A 127 14.36 -8.67 -9.96
C VAL A 127 15.36 -7.76 -9.27
N LEU A 128 15.03 -7.23 -8.09
CA LEU A 128 15.86 -6.26 -7.37
C LEU A 128 16.71 -6.90 -6.27
N TYR A 129 16.73 -8.23 -6.20
CA TYR A 129 17.56 -8.94 -5.25
C TYR A 129 19.04 -8.62 -5.46
N GLY A 130 19.73 -8.18 -4.41
CA GLY A 130 21.15 -7.82 -4.46
C GLY A 130 21.46 -6.44 -5.02
N VAL A 131 20.46 -5.64 -5.40
CA VAL A 131 20.68 -4.25 -5.83
C VAL A 131 21.09 -3.39 -4.64
N ALA A 132 22.25 -2.74 -4.73
CA ALA A 132 22.76 -1.88 -3.66
C ALA A 132 21.78 -0.73 -3.33
N GLY A 133 21.55 -0.51 -2.03
CA GLY A 133 20.61 0.49 -1.55
C GLY A 133 19.14 0.04 -1.47
N ILE A 134 18.83 -1.20 -1.87
CA ILE A 134 17.52 -1.82 -1.69
C ILE A 134 17.62 -2.90 -0.60
N GLY A 135 16.67 -2.87 0.34
CA GLY A 135 16.56 -3.86 1.41
C GLY A 135 15.18 -4.51 1.40
N PHE A 136 15.13 -5.78 1.81
CA PHE A 136 13.89 -6.54 1.97
C PHE A 136 13.75 -6.95 3.42
N THR A 137 12.59 -6.69 4.00
CA THR A 137 12.24 -7.11 5.36
C THR A 137 10.97 -7.96 5.27
N ILE A 138 11.03 -9.18 5.82
CA ILE A 138 9.90 -10.11 5.85
C ILE A 138 9.47 -10.23 7.30
N PHE A 139 8.28 -9.69 7.60
CA PHE A 139 7.65 -9.88 8.91
C PHE A 139 7.09 -11.30 9.02
N GLN A 140 7.21 -11.88 10.20
CA GLN A 140 6.68 -13.18 10.57
C GLN A 140 5.39 -13.00 11.39
N ALA A 141 4.65 -14.09 11.58
CA ALA A 141 3.44 -14.08 12.42
C ALA A 141 3.70 -13.59 13.85
N VAL A 142 4.93 -13.80 14.36
CA VAL A 142 5.35 -13.33 15.70
C VAL A 142 5.49 -11.81 15.78
N ASP A 143 5.64 -11.12 14.66
CA ASP A 143 5.74 -9.65 14.60
C ASP A 143 4.35 -8.98 14.61
N VAL A 144 3.28 -9.77 14.52
CA VAL A 144 1.91 -9.28 14.42
C VAL A 144 1.30 -9.17 15.82
N VAL A 145 1.22 -7.94 16.35
CA VAL A 145 0.56 -7.67 17.62
C VAL A 145 -0.92 -7.39 17.37
N ARG A 146 -1.80 -8.26 17.89
CA ARG A 146 -3.25 -8.12 17.82
C ARG A 146 -3.85 -8.14 19.21
N HIS A 147 -5.01 -7.50 19.35
CA HIS A 147 -5.81 -7.63 20.57
C HIS A 147 -6.13 -9.13 20.83
N PRO A 148 -6.04 -9.65 22.07
CA PRO A 148 -6.22 -11.08 22.37
C PRO A 148 -7.55 -11.66 21.85
N LEU A 149 -8.62 -10.87 21.87
CA LEU A 149 -9.91 -11.25 21.30
C LEU A 149 -9.83 -11.50 19.79
N VAL A 150 -9.18 -10.61 19.04
CA VAL A 150 -9.01 -10.74 17.58
C VAL A 150 -8.20 -12.00 17.27
N GLN A 151 -7.15 -12.26 18.04
CA GLN A 151 -6.35 -13.48 17.90
C GLN A 151 -7.20 -14.74 18.13
N SER A 152 -8.07 -14.72 19.14
CA SER A 152 -8.98 -15.82 19.46
C SER A 152 -9.99 -16.08 18.34
N ILE A 153 -10.55 -15.01 17.75
CA ILE A 153 -11.46 -15.10 16.60
C ILE A 153 -10.74 -15.71 15.40
N VAL A 154 -9.56 -15.21 15.03
CA VAL A 154 -8.78 -15.72 13.89
C VAL A 154 -8.48 -17.21 14.07
N THR A 155 -8.03 -17.59 15.26
CA THR A 155 -7.72 -18.99 15.60
C THR A 155 -8.94 -19.91 15.45
N ALA A 156 -10.13 -19.44 15.87
CA ALA A 156 -11.36 -20.23 15.74
C ALA A 156 -11.74 -20.48 14.27
N TYR A 157 -11.59 -19.48 13.39
CA TYR A 157 -11.81 -19.62 11.96
C TYR A 157 -10.78 -20.53 11.28
N ASP A 158 -9.51 -20.44 11.68
CA ASP A 158 -8.44 -21.31 11.15
C ASP A 158 -8.70 -22.79 11.48
N VAL A 159 -9.14 -23.10 12.71
CA VAL A 159 -9.49 -24.46 13.14
C VAL A 159 -10.68 -25.00 12.33
N HIS A 160 -11.74 -24.20 12.18
CA HIS A 160 -12.92 -24.60 11.40
C HIS A 160 -12.59 -24.88 9.93
N THR A 161 -11.76 -24.04 9.33
CA THR A 161 -11.36 -24.19 7.92
C THR A 161 -10.52 -25.45 7.70
N ARG A 162 -9.57 -25.74 8.60
CA ARG A 162 -8.75 -26.97 8.56
C ARG A 162 -9.57 -28.24 8.83
N GLY A 163 -10.61 -28.17 9.66
CA GLY A 163 -11.52 -29.28 9.94
C GLY A 163 -12.40 -29.68 8.75
N ARG A 164 -12.59 -28.80 7.77
CA ARG A 164 -13.35 -29.06 6.53
C ARG A 164 -12.52 -29.69 5.41
N THR A 165 -11.20 -29.72 5.54
CA THR A 165 -10.28 -30.26 4.52
C THR A 165 -9.87 -31.72 4.80
N ARG A 166 -10.52 -32.38 5.75
CA ARG A 166 -10.41 -33.83 6.03
C ARG A 166 -11.76 -34.48 5.84
#